data_AF-A0A1W2C9B1-F1
#
_entry.id   AF-A0A1W2C9B1-F1
#
_cell.length_a   1.000
_cell.length_b   1.000
_cell.length_c   1.000
_cell.angle_alpha   90.00
_cell.angle_beta   90.00
_cell.angle_gamma   90.00
#
_symmetry.space_group_name_H-M   'P 1'
#
loop_
_entity.id
_entity.type
_entity.pdbx_description
1 polymer ?
#
loop_
_entity_poly.entity_id
_entity_poly.type
_entity_poly.pdbx_seq_one_letter_code
_entity_poly.pdbx_strand_id
1 'polypeptide(L)'
;MKKALLILLCLPLAALFSGCAKKAAVKDTVTGNMKTYTEMDDGTWMCDNYTYKYRLEISGRMPNAAEDSTFVWLSNIEEISFDQAYKAAGVSSDTEDYFPPEKAVLVEMH
;
A
#
# COMPACT_ATOMS: atom_id res chain seq x y z
N MET A 1 61.90 -9.26 34.18
CA MET A 1 61.11 -8.09 33.74
C MET A 1 59.66 -8.52 33.61
N LYS A 2 58.77 -7.98 34.46
CA LYS A 2 57.34 -8.30 34.52
C LYS A 2 56.64 -7.54 33.37
N LYS A 3 55.84 -8.22 32.55
CA LYS A 3 54.88 -7.55 31.65
C LYS A 3 53.49 -8.11 31.91
N ALA A 4 52.55 -7.18 31.88
CA ALA A 4 51.29 -7.18 32.62
C ALA A 4 50.29 -8.24 32.18
N LEU A 5 49.54 -8.69 33.18
CA LEU A 5 48.24 -9.35 33.10
C LEU A 5 47.17 -8.33 32.66
N LEU A 6 46.28 -8.70 31.74
CA LEU A 6 44.93 -8.14 31.65
C LEU A 6 43.97 -9.21 31.10
N ILE A 7 43.13 -9.69 32.00
CA ILE A 7 41.98 -10.57 31.81
C ILE A 7 40.74 -9.66 31.69
N LEU A 8 39.78 -9.98 30.80
CA LEU A 8 38.31 -9.98 30.98
C LEU A 8 37.64 -9.92 29.58
N LEU A 9 36.97 -10.97 29.08
CA LEU A 9 35.61 -11.47 29.38
C LEU A 9 34.50 -10.70 28.61
N CYS A 10 33.53 -11.48 28.06
CA CYS A 10 32.24 -11.09 27.45
C CYS A 10 32.28 -10.77 25.94
N LEU A 11 31.44 -11.28 25.05
CA LEU A 11 30.31 -12.21 25.10
C LEU A 11 30.06 -12.66 23.62
N PRO A 12 29.67 -13.90 23.34
CA PRO A 12 29.39 -14.36 21.98
C PRO A 12 27.94 -14.06 21.62
N LEU A 13 27.64 -13.25 20.60
CA LEU A 13 26.38 -13.32 19.86
C LEU A 13 26.39 -12.34 18.67
N ALA A 14 26.92 -12.77 17.52
CA ALA A 14 26.29 -12.38 16.28
C ALA A 14 25.02 -13.24 16.17
N ALA A 15 24.01 -12.89 16.98
CA ALA A 15 22.67 -13.40 16.78
C ALA A 15 22.32 -13.08 15.33
N LEU A 16 22.04 -14.13 14.58
CA LEU A 16 21.37 -14.06 13.30
C LEU A 16 20.27 -13.01 13.43
N PHE A 17 20.35 -11.92 12.66
CA PHE A 17 19.18 -11.13 12.33
C PHE A 17 18.29 -12.00 11.41
N SER A 18 17.85 -13.16 11.90
CA SER A 18 16.58 -13.73 11.46
C SER A 18 15.52 -12.90 12.17
N GLY A 19 15.39 -11.65 11.71
CA GLY A 19 14.11 -10.97 11.78
C GLY A 19 13.18 -11.80 10.91
N CYS A 20 12.66 -12.90 11.47
CA CYS A 20 11.46 -13.52 10.96
C CYS A 20 10.37 -12.50 11.26
N ALA A 21 10.30 -11.47 10.41
CA ALA A 21 9.14 -10.61 10.35
C ALA A 21 7.98 -11.58 10.13
N LYS A 22 7.09 -11.69 11.12
CA LYS A 22 5.85 -12.43 10.92
C LYS A 22 5.27 -11.92 9.61
N LYS A 23 5.13 -12.81 8.64
CA LYS A 23 4.49 -12.47 7.38
C LYS A 23 3.06 -12.09 7.75
N ALA A 24 2.65 -10.85 7.41
CA ALA A 24 1.30 -10.38 7.67
C ALA A 24 0.30 -11.40 7.14
N ALA A 25 -0.69 -11.75 7.94
CA ALA A 25 -1.73 -12.68 7.55
C ALA A 25 -2.82 -11.93 6.78
N VAL A 26 -3.48 -12.62 5.85
CA VAL A 26 -4.67 -12.08 5.19
C VAL A 26 -5.79 -12.00 6.23
N LYS A 27 -6.33 -10.79 6.42
CA LYS A 27 -7.49 -10.52 7.28
C LYS A 27 -8.79 -10.72 6.52
N ASP A 28 -8.89 -10.17 5.31
CA ASP A 28 -10.06 -10.30 4.45
C ASP A 28 -9.68 -10.30 2.97
N THR A 29 -10.53 -10.87 2.12
CA THR A 29 -10.41 -10.85 0.65
C THR A 29 -11.68 -10.27 0.05
N VAL A 30 -11.55 -9.08 -0.54
CA VAL A 30 -12.65 -8.34 -1.15
C VAL A 30 -12.63 -8.56 -2.66
N THR A 31 -13.77 -8.98 -3.22
CA THR A 31 -13.95 -9.06 -4.67
C THR A 31 -14.52 -7.73 -5.17
N GLY A 32 -13.64 -6.75 -5.39
CA GLY A 32 -14.02 -5.47 -5.96
C GLY A 32 -14.50 -5.63 -7.41
N ASN A 33 -15.37 -4.72 -7.87
CA ASN A 33 -15.90 -4.77 -9.24
C ASN A 33 -14.87 -4.40 -10.32
N MET A 34 -13.72 -3.81 -9.93
CA MET A 34 -12.58 -3.62 -10.83
C MET A 34 -11.51 -4.70 -10.63
N LYS A 35 -11.13 -4.98 -9.37
CA LYS A 35 -10.10 -5.96 -9.00
C LYS A 35 -10.40 -6.62 -7.66
N THR A 36 -9.96 -7.88 -7.50
CA THR A 36 -9.88 -8.55 -6.19
C THR A 36 -8.67 -8.04 -5.42
N TYR A 37 -8.85 -7.78 -4.13
CA TYR A 37 -7.79 -7.28 -3.26
C TYR A 37 -7.98 -7.79 -1.82
N THR A 38 -6.94 -7.71 -1.00
CA THR A 38 -6.94 -8.26 0.36
C THR A 38 -6.57 -7.22 1.39
N GLU A 39 -7.29 -7.20 2.51
CA GLU A 39 -6.87 -6.50 3.72
C GLU A 39 -5.91 -7.42 4.50
N MET A 40 -4.79 -6.88 4.95
CA MET A 40 -3.81 -7.58 5.77
C MET A 40 -4.04 -7.28 7.26
N ASP A 41 -3.61 -8.17 8.14
CA ASP A 41 -3.76 -8.01 9.60
C ASP A 41 -2.93 -6.85 10.18
N ASP A 42 -1.90 -6.41 9.45
CA ASP A 42 -1.08 -5.25 9.78
C ASP A 42 -1.69 -3.91 9.31
N GLY A 43 -2.89 -3.94 8.71
CA GLY A 43 -3.61 -2.78 8.21
C GLY A 43 -3.20 -2.32 6.81
N THR A 44 -2.23 -3.00 6.18
CA THR A 44 -1.92 -2.78 4.75
C THR A 44 -2.92 -3.50 3.85
N TRP A 45 -2.90 -3.16 2.57
CA TRP A 45 -3.75 -3.76 1.55
C TRP A 45 -2.88 -4.36 0.46
N MET A 46 -3.29 -5.49 -0.12
CA MET A 46 -2.59 -6.08 -1.26
C MET A 46 -3.51 -6.24 -2.45
N CYS A 47 -2.98 -5.93 -3.63
CA CYS A 47 -3.61 -6.24 -4.90
C CYS A 47 -2.51 -6.59 -5.91
N ASP A 48 -2.72 -7.66 -6.66
CA ASP A 48 -1.70 -8.27 -7.51
C ASP A 48 -0.40 -8.54 -6.71
N ASN A 49 0.73 -7.95 -7.12
CA ASN A 49 2.04 -8.08 -6.46
C ASN A 49 2.45 -6.85 -5.64
N TYR A 50 1.51 -5.94 -5.38
CA TYR A 50 1.78 -4.66 -4.70
C TYR A 50 1.09 -4.59 -3.34
N THR A 51 1.77 -3.95 -2.40
CA THR A 51 1.25 -3.63 -1.07
C THR A 51 1.04 -2.12 -0.97
N TYR A 52 -0.09 -1.73 -0.40
CA TYR A 52 -0.55 -0.36 -0.28
C TYR A 52 -0.83 -0.02 1.18
N LYS A 53 -0.53 1.22 1.57
CA LYS A 53 -0.76 1.71 2.93
C LYS A 53 -2.20 2.12 3.19
N TYR A 54 -2.93 2.52 2.16
CA TYR A 54 -4.25 3.15 2.29
C TYR A 54 -5.28 2.49 1.38
N ARG A 55 -6.53 2.40 1.85
CA ARG A 55 -7.74 2.23 1.03
C ARG A 55 -8.49 3.56 1.07
N LEU A 56 -8.45 4.30 -0.03
CA LEU A 56 -9.05 5.62 -0.16
C LEU A 56 -10.40 5.47 -0.86
N GLU A 57 -11.46 5.93 -0.21
CA GLU A 57 -12.81 6.03 -0.78
C GLU A 57 -13.08 7.50 -1.12
N ILE A 58 -13.17 7.79 -2.42
CA ILE A 58 -13.11 9.16 -2.95
C ILE A 58 -14.39 9.40 -3.75
N SER A 59 -15.28 10.24 -3.21
CA SER A 59 -16.55 10.57 -3.81
C SER A 59 -16.57 11.99 -4.38
N GLY A 60 -17.32 12.18 -5.45
CA GLY A 60 -17.52 13.49 -6.07
C GLY A 60 -18.26 13.39 -7.39
N ARG A 61 -18.45 14.53 -8.05
CA ARG A 61 -19.19 14.61 -9.31
C ARG A 61 -18.26 14.87 -10.48
N MET A 62 -18.24 13.95 -11.44
CA MET A 62 -17.52 14.17 -12.69
C MET A 62 -18.15 15.33 -13.49
N PRO A 63 -17.36 16.06 -14.31
CA PRO A 63 -17.90 17.10 -15.17
C PRO A 63 -19.06 16.58 -16.03
N ASN A 64 -20.19 17.30 -16.02
CA ASN A 64 -21.42 16.97 -16.75
C ASN A 64 -22.16 15.70 -16.30
N ALA A 65 -21.76 15.07 -15.18
CA ALA A 65 -22.52 13.97 -14.60
C ALA A 65 -23.74 14.47 -13.82
N ALA A 66 -24.84 13.73 -13.87
CA ALA A 66 -26.05 14.03 -13.11
C ALA A 66 -25.91 13.66 -11.62
N GLU A 67 -25.11 12.63 -11.34
CA GLU A 67 -24.93 12.02 -10.03
C GLU A 67 -23.44 11.93 -9.67
N ASP A 68 -23.18 11.71 -8.38
CA ASP A 68 -21.83 11.52 -7.86
C ASP A 68 -21.38 10.08 -8.12
N SER A 69 -20.08 9.87 -8.20
CA SER A 69 -19.45 8.55 -8.26
C SER A 69 -18.48 8.40 -7.12
N THR A 70 -18.28 7.17 -6.67
CA THR A 70 -17.30 6.84 -5.63
C THR A 70 -16.25 5.89 -6.19
N PHE A 71 -14.99 6.29 -6.08
CA PHE A 71 -13.84 5.46 -6.48
C PHE A 71 -13.13 4.94 -5.24
N VAL A 72 -12.84 3.65 -5.22
CA VAL A 72 -12.02 3.02 -4.17
C VAL A 72 -10.64 2.70 -4.74
N TRP A 73 -9.63 3.38 -4.22
CA TRP A 73 -8.22 3.21 -4.59
C TRP A 73 -7.44 2.57 -3.47
N LEU A 74 -6.64 1.55 -3.78
CA LEU A 74 -5.51 1.21 -2.92
C LEU A 74 -4.34 2.12 -3.27
N SER A 75 -3.71 2.72 -2.26
CA SER A 75 -2.74 3.81 -2.48
C SER A 75 -1.57 3.79 -1.50
N ASN A 76 -0.40 4.19 -2.01
CA ASN A 76 0.79 4.57 -1.23
C ASN A 76 0.97 6.11 -1.17
N ILE A 77 0.04 6.85 -1.76
CA ILE A 77 -0.14 8.30 -1.62
C ILE A 77 -1.27 8.50 -0.60
N GLU A 78 -1.03 9.33 0.42
CA GLU A 78 -1.97 9.52 1.54
C GLU A 78 -3.29 10.15 1.09
N GLU A 79 -3.24 11.05 0.12
CA GLU A 79 -4.42 11.74 -0.39
C GLU A 79 -4.38 11.77 -1.92
N ILE A 80 -5.51 11.43 -2.53
CA ILE A 80 -5.77 11.56 -3.96
C ILE A 80 -7.02 12.42 -4.07
N SER A 81 -6.94 13.54 -4.79
CA SER A 81 -8.12 14.38 -5.03
C SER A 81 -9.12 13.67 -5.94
N PHE A 82 -10.40 14.06 -5.88
CA PHE A 82 -11.41 13.51 -6.79
C PHE A 82 -11.04 13.70 -8.26
N ASP A 83 -10.46 14.85 -8.63
CA ASP A 83 -10.04 15.12 -10.01
C ASP A 83 -8.97 14.14 -10.51
N GLN A 84 -7.97 13.87 -9.67
CA GLN A 84 -6.96 12.86 -9.96
C GLN A 84 -7.58 11.46 -10.04
N ALA A 85 -8.48 11.11 -9.11
CA ALA A 85 -9.11 9.80 -9.05
C ALA A 85 -9.90 9.46 -10.32
N TYR A 86 -10.81 10.34 -10.76
CA TYR A 86 -11.64 10.03 -11.94
C TYR A 86 -10.82 10.08 -13.23
N LYS A 87 -9.82 10.98 -13.34
CA LYS A 87 -8.92 11.01 -14.51
C LYS A 87 -8.11 9.73 -14.62
N ALA A 88 -7.48 9.31 -13.53
CA ALA A 88 -6.69 8.07 -13.45
C ALA A 88 -7.53 6.79 -13.62
N ALA A 89 -8.85 6.86 -13.41
CA ALA A 89 -9.77 5.74 -13.60
C ALA A 89 -10.03 5.37 -15.08
N GLY A 90 -9.29 5.96 -16.02
CA GLY A 90 -9.42 5.70 -17.46
C GLY A 90 -10.16 6.78 -18.24
N VAL A 91 -10.44 7.93 -17.61
CA VAL A 91 -11.17 9.03 -18.26
C VAL A 91 -10.23 10.03 -18.92
N SER A 92 -9.01 10.19 -18.42
CA SER A 92 -8.05 11.11 -19.04
C SER A 92 -7.51 10.59 -20.38
N SER A 93 -7.09 11.52 -21.23
CA SER A 93 -6.32 11.22 -22.45
C SER A 93 -4.82 11.49 -22.26
N ASP A 94 -4.43 12.06 -21.12
CA ASP A 94 -3.04 12.30 -20.76
C ASP A 94 -2.52 11.13 -19.92
N THR A 95 -1.41 10.52 -20.35
CA THR A 95 -0.79 9.40 -19.64
C THR A 95 -0.21 9.81 -18.29
N GLU A 96 0.12 11.10 -18.10
CA GLU A 96 0.67 11.61 -16.84
C GLU A 96 -0.38 11.69 -15.71
N ASP A 97 -1.67 11.62 -16.04
CA ASP A 97 -2.74 11.57 -15.05
C ASP A 97 -2.89 10.18 -14.40
N TYR A 98 -2.23 9.15 -14.95
CA TYR A 98 -2.34 7.78 -14.44
C TYR A 98 -1.30 7.49 -13.37
N PHE A 99 -1.71 6.77 -12.34
CA PHE A 99 -0.79 6.29 -11.33
C PHE A 99 -0.03 5.06 -11.82
N PRO A 100 1.30 4.99 -11.58
CA PRO A 100 1.99 3.72 -11.71
C PRO A 100 1.46 2.73 -10.66
N PRO A 101 1.42 1.42 -10.94
CA PRO A 101 0.79 0.43 -10.05
C PRO A 101 1.34 0.44 -8.61
N GLU A 102 2.63 0.69 -8.41
CA GLU A 102 3.21 0.79 -7.06
C GLU A 102 2.71 2.00 -6.24
N LYS A 103 2.11 3.00 -6.90
CA LYS A 103 1.58 4.20 -6.25
C LYS A 103 0.11 4.06 -5.93
N ALA A 104 -0.72 3.67 -6.90
CA ALA A 104 -2.14 3.47 -6.65
C ALA A 104 -2.79 2.56 -7.70
N VAL A 105 -3.83 1.84 -7.30
CA VAL A 105 -4.67 1.03 -8.19
C VAL A 105 -6.15 1.14 -7.82
N LEU A 106 -7.00 1.30 -8.85
CA LEU A 106 -8.45 1.32 -8.69
C LEU A 106 -8.95 -0.11 -8.48
N VAL A 107 -9.67 -0.34 -7.37
CA VAL A 107 -10.21 -1.66 -7.01
C VAL A 107 -11.73 -1.71 -7.04
N GLU A 108 -12.40 -0.58 -6.80
CA GLU A 108 -13.86 -0.49 -6.92
C GLU A 108 -14.31 0.87 -7.50
N MET A 109 -15.48 0.85 -8.14
CA MET A 109 -16.18 2.04 -8.62
C MET A 109 -17.69 1.86 -8.39
N HIS A 110 -18.33 2.86 -7.79
CA HIS A 110 -19.76 2.85 -7.48
C HIS A 110 -20.48 4.03 -8.14
#